data_AF-A0A286SGP0-F1
#
_entry.id   AF-A0A286SGP0-F1
#
_cell.length_a   1.000
_cell.length_b   1.000
_cell.length_c   1.000
_cell.angle_alpha   90.00
_cell.angle_beta   90.00
_cell.angle_gamma   90.00
#
_symmetry.space_group_name_H-M   'P 1'
#
loop_
_entity.id
_entity.type
_entity.pdbx_description
1 polymer ?
#
loop_
_entity_poly.entity_id
_entity_poly.type
_entity_poly.pdbx_seq_one_letter_code
_entity_poly.pdbx_strand_id
1 'polypeptide(L)'
;MKPLPTDRPRAWLFERHAHAVTMKASRSGFERQWGTPHRVVARDDGRFQEAHWGWACECGLELVVVSLREADRFQVFIEPLEVDHAMAHLGLKDEVVEWRADAGRPLAREGWAVTRMDETGNRYDVAVSPERAHVACFARILEARAHKQSYYVELRGTPAPAEPARKDWAVIRQDEYGHRAEVARLESEAGALAFADAYEADPRHKQTYFVEPVASRS
;
A
#
# COMPACT_ATOMS: atom_id res chain seq x y z
N MET A 1 4.81 4.76 -13.18
CA MET A 1 5.00 4.52 -11.73
C MET A 1 6.48 4.54 -11.43
N LYS A 2 6.90 5.17 -10.32
CA LYS A 2 8.31 5.25 -9.92
C LYS A 2 8.59 4.25 -8.79
N PRO A 3 9.72 3.53 -8.79
CA PRO A 3 10.10 2.66 -7.68
C PRO A 3 10.21 3.41 -6.35
N LEU A 4 9.75 2.80 -5.26
CA LEU A 4 10.01 3.28 -3.90
C LEU A 4 11.49 3.07 -3.50
N PRO A 5 12.03 3.86 -2.55
CA PRO A 5 13.40 3.70 -2.06
C PRO A 5 13.67 2.34 -1.41
N THR A 6 14.65 1.59 -1.92
CA THR A 6 14.92 0.17 -1.58
C THR A 6 15.75 -0.04 -0.32
N ASP A 7 16.23 1.04 0.28
CA ASP A 7 16.99 1.05 1.54
C ASP A 7 16.11 0.68 2.75
N ARG A 8 14.78 0.86 2.66
CA ARG A 8 13.81 0.58 3.75
C ARG A 8 12.57 -0.22 3.29
N PRO A 9 12.71 -1.45 2.80
CA PRO A 9 11.59 -2.23 2.23
C PRO A 9 10.55 -2.67 3.28
N ARG A 10 10.96 -2.85 4.54
CA ARG A 10 10.05 -3.20 5.63
C ARG A 10 9.16 -2.02 5.99
N ALA A 11 9.64 -0.79 5.84
CA ALA A 11 8.80 0.40 6.01
C ALA A 11 7.63 0.39 5.03
N TRP A 12 7.83 -0.11 3.81
CA TRP A 12 6.76 -0.22 2.82
C TRP A 12 5.58 -1.08 3.30
N LEU A 13 5.85 -2.14 4.07
CA LEU A 13 4.83 -3.11 4.52
C LEU A 13 4.14 -2.72 5.83
N PHE A 14 4.79 -1.91 6.66
CA PHE A 14 4.35 -1.68 8.05
C PHE A 14 4.05 -0.21 8.38
N GLU A 15 4.58 0.77 7.63
CA GLU A 15 4.37 2.19 7.95
C GLU A 15 3.12 2.82 7.32
N ARG A 16 2.57 2.25 6.24
CA ARG A 16 1.59 2.96 5.38
C ARG A 16 0.48 2.12 4.76
N HIS A 17 0.59 0.80 4.77
CA HIS A 17 -0.22 -0.04 3.89
C HIS A 17 -0.63 -1.34 4.58
N ALA A 18 -1.94 -1.59 4.67
CA ALA A 18 -2.46 -2.86 5.14
C ALA A 18 -2.38 -3.93 4.04
N HIS A 19 -2.24 -5.21 4.40
CA HIS A 19 -2.47 -6.28 3.42
C HIS A 19 -3.93 -6.26 2.98
N ALA A 20 -4.18 -5.95 1.71
CA ALA A 20 -5.53 -5.72 1.22
C ALA A 20 -5.95 -6.69 0.10
N VAL A 21 -5.00 -7.30 -0.61
CA VAL A 21 -5.30 -8.23 -1.70
C VAL A 21 -4.34 -9.42 -1.67
N THR A 22 -4.87 -10.62 -1.91
CA THR A 22 -4.08 -11.79 -2.32
C THR A 22 -4.48 -12.16 -3.73
N MET A 23 -3.50 -12.29 -4.61
CA MET A 23 -3.71 -12.66 -6.00
C MET A 23 -2.87 -13.87 -6.39
N LYS A 24 -3.36 -14.61 -7.37
CA LYS A 24 -2.68 -15.74 -8.00
C LYS A 24 -2.03 -15.29 -9.30
N ALA A 25 -0.70 -15.32 -9.33
CA ALA A 25 0.08 -14.98 -10.52
C ALA A 25 1.44 -15.70 -10.49
N SER A 26 1.97 -16.01 -11.67
CA SER A 26 3.34 -16.51 -11.77
C SER A 26 4.35 -15.37 -11.63
N ARG A 27 5.46 -15.62 -10.93
CA ARG A 27 6.53 -14.63 -10.79
C ARG A 27 7.12 -14.18 -12.13
N SER A 28 7.33 -15.10 -13.05
CA SER A 28 7.85 -14.76 -14.38
C SER A 28 6.87 -13.89 -15.17
N GLY A 29 5.55 -14.12 -15.05
CA GLY A 29 4.53 -13.27 -15.67
C GLY A 29 4.55 -11.86 -15.10
N PHE A 30 4.63 -11.74 -13.77
CA PHE A 30 4.69 -10.46 -13.10
C PHE A 30 5.96 -9.67 -13.47
N GLU A 31 7.13 -10.33 -13.49
CA GLU A 31 8.40 -9.72 -13.89
C GLU A 31 8.41 -9.26 -15.36
N ARG A 32 7.76 -10.00 -16.27
CA ARG A 32 7.63 -9.56 -17.67
C ARG A 32 6.83 -8.28 -17.82
N GLN A 33 5.81 -8.09 -16.98
CA GLN A 33 4.92 -6.93 -17.05
C GLN A 33 5.49 -5.72 -16.30
N TRP A 34 6.09 -5.95 -15.14
CA TRP A 34 6.45 -4.89 -14.19
C TRP A 34 7.95 -4.75 -13.93
N GLY A 35 8.77 -5.58 -14.59
CA GLY A 35 10.21 -5.61 -14.41
C GLY A 35 10.66 -6.44 -13.21
N THR A 36 11.97 -6.54 -13.03
CA THR A 36 12.59 -7.28 -11.93
C THR A 36 12.19 -6.70 -10.58
N PRO A 37 12.13 -7.52 -9.50
CA PRO A 37 11.85 -7.02 -8.16
C PRO A 37 12.83 -5.93 -7.75
N HIS A 38 12.33 -4.91 -7.05
CA HIS A 38 13.19 -3.86 -6.50
C HIS A 38 14.06 -4.38 -5.36
N ARG A 39 13.59 -5.43 -4.66
CA ARG A 39 14.37 -6.13 -3.65
C ARG A 39 13.98 -7.61 -3.55
N VAL A 40 14.95 -8.44 -3.21
CA VAL A 40 14.73 -9.85 -2.85
C VAL A 40 15.26 -10.06 -1.44
N VAL A 41 14.43 -10.63 -0.57
CA VAL A 41 14.78 -10.95 0.82
C VAL A 41 14.80 -12.47 0.95
N ALA A 42 15.91 -13.00 1.44
CA ALA A 42 16.07 -14.41 1.76
C ALA A 42 15.91 -14.61 3.28
N ARG A 43 15.09 -15.58 3.70
CA ARG A 43 14.96 -16.03 5.09
C ARG A 43 15.23 -17.53 5.20
N ASP A 44 15.50 -18.00 6.41
CA ASP A 44 15.83 -19.38 6.78
C ASP A 44 16.84 -20.01 5.82
N ASP A 45 18.05 -19.44 5.77
CA ASP A 45 19.16 -19.88 4.92
C ASP A 45 18.84 -19.95 3.42
N GLY A 46 17.90 -19.10 2.97
CA GLY A 46 17.50 -19.00 1.57
C GLY A 46 16.38 -19.95 1.16
N ARG A 47 15.78 -20.69 2.10
CA ARG A 47 14.58 -21.50 1.87
C ARG A 47 13.39 -20.63 1.49
N PHE A 48 13.23 -19.48 2.14
CA PHE A 48 12.20 -18.52 1.79
C PHE A 48 12.80 -17.35 1.02
N GLN A 49 12.26 -17.08 -0.16
CA GLN A 49 12.60 -15.88 -0.92
C GLN A 49 11.34 -15.07 -1.17
N GLU A 50 11.32 -13.87 -0.62
CA GLU A 50 10.30 -12.87 -0.88
C GLU A 50 10.84 -11.88 -1.92
N ALA A 51 10.07 -11.66 -2.98
CA ALA A 51 10.39 -10.65 -3.97
C ALA A 51 9.44 -9.46 -3.79
N HIS A 52 10.01 -8.26 -3.74
CA HIS A 52 9.29 -7.03 -3.38
C HIS A 52 9.33 -6.06 -4.55
N TRP A 53 8.15 -5.54 -4.89
CA TRP A 53 7.98 -4.38 -5.75
C TRP A 53 7.22 -3.33 -4.96
N GLY A 54 7.65 -2.08 -5.09
CA GLY A 54 7.02 -0.96 -4.41
C GLY A 54 7.03 0.24 -5.33
N TRP A 55 5.89 0.90 -5.50
CA TRP A 55 5.74 2.02 -6.42
C TRP A 55 5.06 3.22 -5.78
N ALA A 56 5.51 4.40 -6.19
CA ALA A 56 4.76 5.65 -6.08
C ALA A 56 4.19 6.01 -7.46
N CYS A 57 2.87 6.15 -7.52
CA CYS A 57 2.14 6.64 -8.67
C CYS A 57 2.21 8.17 -8.76
N GLU A 58 2.01 8.71 -9.96
CA GLU A 58 1.97 10.17 -10.16
C GLU A 58 0.80 10.83 -9.44
N CYS A 59 -0.27 10.08 -9.16
CA CYS A 59 -1.42 10.52 -8.39
C CYS A 59 -1.18 10.58 -6.87
N GLY A 60 -0.01 10.14 -6.39
CA GLY A 60 0.32 10.08 -4.96
C GLY A 60 0.09 8.72 -4.31
N LEU A 61 -0.62 7.80 -4.98
CA LEU A 61 -0.83 6.44 -4.47
C LEU A 61 0.50 5.69 -4.36
N GLU A 62 0.78 5.17 -3.17
CA GLU A 62 1.88 4.22 -2.95
C GLU A 62 1.30 2.82 -2.79
N LEU A 63 1.90 1.82 -3.43
CA LEU A 63 1.49 0.42 -3.27
C LEU A 63 2.69 -0.51 -3.28
N VAL A 64 2.53 -1.66 -2.64
CA VAL A 64 3.59 -2.66 -2.50
C VAL A 64 3.03 -4.02 -2.88
N VAL A 65 3.81 -4.77 -3.63
CA VAL A 65 3.49 -6.13 -4.07
C VAL A 65 4.61 -7.06 -3.63
N VAL A 66 4.24 -8.13 -2.93
CA VAL A 66 5.19 -9.13 -2.42
C VAL A 66 4.84 -10.49 -3.01
N SER A 67 5.80 -11.13 -3.66
CA SER A 67 5.68 -12.53 -4.08
C SER A 67 6.09 -13.45 -2.94
N LEU A 68 5.22 -14.41 -2.62
CA LEU A 68 5.53 -15.52 -1.72
C LEU A 68 5.81 -16.75 -2.56
N ARG A 69 7.09 -17.19 -2.60
CA ARG A 69 7.58 -18.22 -3.53
C ARG A 69 6.84 -19.57 -3.40
N GLU A 70 6.24 -19.88 -2.26
CA GLU A 70 5.66 -21.20 -2.02
C GLU A 70 4.30 -21.43 -2.74
N ALA A 71 3.68 -20.42 -3.36
CA ALA A 71 2.29 -20.59 -3.82
C ALA A 71 1.87 -19.91 -5.14
N ASP A 72 2.78 -19.39 -5.98
CA ASP A 72 2.38 -18.53 -7.13
C ASP A 72 1.38 -17.44 -6.70
N ARG A 73 1.64 -16.89 -5.51
CA ARG A 73 0.79 -15.91 -4.84
C ARG A 73 1.55 -14.63 -4.61
N PHE A 74 0.80 -13.56 -4.74
CA PHE A 74 1.24 -12.21 -4.48
C PHE A 74 0.31 -11.56 -3.48
N GLN A 75 0.89 -10.82 -2.55
CA GLN A 75 0.18 -9.98 -1.61
C GLN A 75 0.34 -8.53 -2.03
N VAL A 76 -0.76 -7.78 -2.07
CA VAL A 76 -0.73 -6.33 -2.28
C VAL A 76 -1.01 -5.65 -0.96
N PHE A 77 -0.11 -4.75 -0.58
CA PHE A 77 -0.25 -3.90 0.57
C PHE A 77 -0.65 -2.52 0.09
N ILE A 78 -1.84 -2.10 0.52
CA ILE A 78 -2.45 -0.81 0.22
C ILE A 78 -3.55 -0.54 1.25
N GLU A 79 -3.96 0.72 1.42
CA GLU A 79 -5.20 1.02 2.14
C GLU A 79 -6.40 0.28 1.53
N PRO A 80 -7.28 -0.37 2.34
CA PRO A 80 -8.39 -1.17 1.81
C PRO A 80 -9.34 -0.40 0.88
N LEU A 81 -9.51 0.91 1.09
CA LEU A 81 -10.35 1.76 0.25
C LEU A 81 -9.75 2.06 -1.13
N GLU A 82 -8.44 1.85 -1.30
CA GLU A 82 -7.70 2.10 -2.55
C GLU A 82 -7.46 0.82 -3.36
N VAL A 83 -8.06 -0.32 -2.97
CA VAL A 83 -7.85 -1.61 -3.62
C VAL A 83 -8.15 -1.56 -5.12
N ASP A 84 -9.33 -1.08 -5.52
CA ASP A 84 -9.70 -1.04 -6.94
C ASP A 84 -8.80 -0.10 -7.74
N HIS A 85 -8.37 1.01 -7.14
CA HIS A 85 -7.46 1.96 -7.76
C HIS A 85 -6.05 1.37 -7.94
N ALA A 86 -5.51 0.68 -6.92
CA ALA A 86 -4.23 -0.02 -7.02
C ALA A 86 -4.27 -1.15 -8.07
N MET A 87 -5.34 -1.95 -8.09
CA MET A 87 -5.54 -3.00 -9.08
C MET A 87 -5.64 -2.42 -10.50
N ALA A 88 -6.27 -1.25 -10.64
CA ALA A 88 -6.29 -0.52 -11.90
C ALA A 88 -4.87 -0.13 -12.34
N HIS A 89 -4.03 0.39 -11.46
CA HIS A 89 -2.62 0.67 -11.78
C HIS A 89 -1.85 -0.57 -12.21
N LEU A 90 -2.06 -1.70 -11.52
CA LEU A 90 -1.42 -2.98 -11.84
C LEU A 90 -2.00 -3.65 -13.11
N GLY A 91 -3.07 -3.08 -13.70
CA GLY A 91 -3.70 -3.66 -14.88
C GLY A 91 -4.23 -5.08 -14.66
N LEU A 92 -4.50 -5.43 -13.40
CA LEU A 92 -4.92 -6.76 -13.01
C LEU A 92 -6.45 -6.84 -13.03
N LYS A 93 -6.95 -8.03 -13.36
CA LYS A 93 -8.38 -8.35 -13.40
C LYS A 93 -8.79 -9.06 -12.11
N ASP A 94 -10.08 -9.01 -11.79
CA ASP A 94 -10.63 -9.72 -10.63
C ASP A 94 -10.43 -11.25 -10.69
N GLU A 95 -10.27 -11.82 -11.89
CA GLU A 95 -10.03 -13.25 -12.12
C GLU A 95 -8.77 -13.78 -11.42
N VAL A 96 -7.77 -12.93 -11.17
CA VAL A 96 -6.55 -13.32 -10.47
C VAL A 96 -6.63 -13.11 -8.96
N VAL A 97 -7.70 -12.50 -8.45
CA VAL A 97 -7.84 -12.14 -7.04
C VAL A 97 -8.45 -13.31 -6.26
N GLU A 98 -7.71 -13.84 -5.30
CA GLU A 98 -8.19 -14.91 -4.41
C GLU A 98 -8.85 -14.36 -3.14
N TRP A 99 -8.42 -13.18 -2.69
CA TRP A 99 -8.94 -12.56 -1.48
C TRP A 99 -8.77 -11.03 -1.50
N ARG A 100 -9.74 -10.31 -0.90
CA ARG A 100 -9.68 -8.87 -0.66
C ARG A 100 -10.13 -8.52 0.76
N ALA A 101 -9.50 -7.53 1.38
CA ALA A 101 -9.87 -7.02 2.70
C ALA A 101 -11.19 -6.22 2.70
N ASP A 102 -11.54 -5.63 1.57
CA ASP A 102 -12.73 -4.81 1.36
C ASP A 102 -13.92 -5.59 0.78
N ALA A 103 -13.77 -6.90 0.53
CA ALA A 103 -14.84 -7.75 0.00
C ALA A 103 -16.10 -7.66 0.87
N GLY A 104 -17.22 -7.28 0.25
CA GLY A 104 -18.52 -7.16 0.93
C GLY A 104 -18.66 -5.94 1.85
N ARG A 105 -17.66 -5.05 1.89
CA ARG A 105 -17.79 -3.79 2.62
C ARG A 105 -18.52 -2.75 1.74
N PRO A 106 -19.47 -1.99 2.31
CA PRO A 106 -20.07 -0.89 1.58
C PRO A 106 -19.02 0.20 1.33
N LEU A 107 -19.19 0.94 0.22
CA LEU A 107 -18.38 2.13 -0.04
C LEU A 107 -18.54 3.15 1.09
N ALA A 108 -17.47 3.93 1.32
CA ALA A 108 -17.54 5.08 2.21
C ALA A 108 -18.63 6.05 1.73
N ARG A 109 -19.36 6.66 2.67
CA ARG A 109 -20.45 7.60 2.37
C ARG A 109 -19.98 9.02 2.09
N GLU A 110 -18.75 9.33 2.48
CA GLU A 110 -18.17 10.68 2.43
C GLU A 110 -16.81 10.63 1.76
N GLY A 111 -16.47 11.72 1.06
CA GLY A 111 -15.22 11.85 0.31
C GLY A 111 -15.45 12.08 -1.18
N TRP A 112 -14.38 12.00 -1.97
CA TRP A 112 -14.45 12.08 -3.41
C TRP A 112 -14.85 10.72 -3.98
N ALA A 113 -15.78 10.69 -4.92
CA ALA A 113 -16.29 9.49 -5.55
C ALA A 113 -15.99 9.45 -7.04
N VAL A 114 -15.64 8.27 -7.55
CA VAL A 114 -15.71 7.98 -8.98
C VAL A 114 -17.13 7.50 -9.25
N THR A 115 -17.87 8.22 -10.07
CA THR A 115 -19.25 7.88 -10.42
C THR A 115 -19.32 7.44 -11.86
N ARG A 116 -19.92 6.28 -12.11
CA ARG A 116 -20.22 5.80 -13.47
C ARG A 116 -21.67 6.11 -13.80
N MET A 117 -21.90 6.58 -15.03
CA MET A 117 -23.24 6.71 -15.59
C MET A 117 -23.51 5.57 -16.57
N ASP A 118 -24.62 4.87 -16.40
CA ASP A 118 -25.07 3.86 -17.38
C ASP A 118 -25.78 4.49 -18.59
N GLU A 119 -26.11 3.65 -19.58
CA GLU A 119 -26.76 4.06 -20.83
C GLU A 119 -28.18 4.63 -20.62
N THR A 120 -28.80 4.37 -19.46
CA THR A 120 -30.12 4.89 -19.08
C THR A 120 -30.04 6.17 -18.24
N GLY A 121 -28.82 6.65 -17.97
CA GLY A 121 -28.57 7.87 -17.21
C GLY A 121 -28.52 7.67 -15.68
N ASN A 122 -28.60 6.44 -15.17
CA ASN A 122 -28.43 6.21 -13.73
C ASN A 122 -26.96 6.36 -13.35
N ARG A 123 -26.73 6.95 -12.18
CA ARG A 123 -25.40 7.18 -11.62
C ARG A 123 -25.17 6.31 -10.41
N TYR A 124 -23.98 5.74 -10.31
CA TYR A 124 -23.57 4.94 -9.15
C TYR A 124 -22.08 5.13 -8.89
N ASP A 125 -21.75 5.16 -7.62
CA ASP A 125 -20.38 5.30 -7.16
C ASP A 125 -19.66 3.96 -7.29
N VAL A 126 -18.49 4.01 -7.91
CA VAL A 126 -17.61 2.87 -8.18
C VAL A 126 -16.57 2.74 -7.07
N ALA A 127 -16.05 3.86 -6.58
CA ALA A 127 -15.12 3.93 -5.47
C ALA A 127 -15.21 5.30 -4.79
N VAL A 128 -14.85 5.37 -3.51
CA VAL A 128 -14.82 6.60 -2.71
C VAL A 128 -13.51 6.68 -1.94
N SER A 129 -12.84 7.83 -1.99
CA SER A 129 -11.58 8.09 -1.30
C SER A 129 -11.55 9.51 -0.73
N PRO A 130 -10.87 9.74 0.41
CA PRO A 130 -10.63 11.10 0.90
C PRO A 130 -9.80 11.93 -0.09
N GLU A 131 -9.00 11.29 -0.94
CA GLU A 131 -8.07 11.95 -1.84
C GLU A 131 -8.64 12.14 -3.26
N ARG A 132 -8.95 13.40 -3.62
CA ARG A 132 -9.47 13.73 -4.96
C ARG A 132 -8.56 13.27 -6.09
N ALA A 133 -7.25 13.36 -5.89
CA ALA A 133 -6.26 12.99 -6.89
C ALA A 133 -6.33 11.49 -7.25
N HIS A 134 -6.59 10.63 -6.25
CA HIS A 134 -6.73 9.20 -6.45
C HIS A 134 -7.97 8.87 -7.28
N VAL A 135 -9.10 9.46 -6.90
CA VAL A 135 -10.39 9.30 -7.59
C VAL A 135 -10.31 9.79 -9.04
N ALA A 136 -9.69 10.95 -9.27
CA ALA A 136 -9.48 11.48 -10.61
C ALA A 136 -8.53 10.61 -11.46
N CYS A 137 -7.48 10.05 -10.85
CA CYS A 137 -6.60 9.12 -11.53
C CYS A 137 -7.34 7.83 -11.91
N PHE A 138 -8.10 7.27 -10.98
CA PHE A 138 -8.86 6.05 -11.20
C PHE A 138 -9.90 6.23 -12.31
N ALA A 139 -10.66 7.33 -12.30
CA ALA A 139 -11.60 7.66 -13.36
C ALA A 139 -10.93 7.68 -14.74
N ARG A 140 -9.75 8.33 -14.86
CA ARG A 140 -8.98 8.36 -16.12
C ARG A 140 -8.52 6.97 -16.58
N ILE A 141 -8.10 6.11 -15.66
CA ILE A 141 -7.71 4.73 -16.00
C ILE A 141 -8.92 3.94 -16.51
N LEU A 142 -10.08 4.12 -15.89
CA LEU A 142 -11.33 3.47 -16.31
C LEU A 142 -11.79 3.97 -17.68
N GLU A 143 -11.78 5.28 -17.92
CA GLU A 143 -12.11 5.88 -19.23
C GLU A 143 -11.19 5.36 -20.35
N ALA A 144 -9.89 5.26 -20.08
CA ALA A 144 -8.93 4.74 -21.06
C ALA A 144 -9.17 3.27 -21.42
N ARG A 145 -9.85 2.51 -20.57
CA ARG A 145 -10.15 1.07 -20.77
C ARG A 145 -11.55 0.83 -21.33
N ALA A 146 -12.50 1.71 -21.02
CA ALA A 146 -13.92 1.50 -21.32
C ALA A 146 -14.39 2.38 -22.48
N HIS A 147 -14.53 1.78 -23.66
CA HIS A 147 -14.89 2.47 -24.90
C HIS A 147 -16.35 2.97 -24.98
N LYS A 148 -17.18 2.76 -23.94
CA LYS A 148 -18.61 3.12 -23.90
C LYS A 148 -19.14 3.57 -22.53
N GLN A 149 -18.25 3.84 -21.56
CA GLN A 149 -18.68 4.24 -20.21
C GLN A 149 -18.09 5.61 -19.88
N SER A 150 -18.90 6.46 -19.26
CA SER A 150 -18.47 7.78 -18.80
C SER A 150 -18.29 7.75 -17.28
N TYR A 151 -17.19 8.31 -16.82
CA TYR A 151 -16.83 8.39 -15.40
C TYR A 151 -16.71 9.85 -14.99
N TYR A 152 -17.14 10.16 -13.77
CA TYR A 152 -17.14 11.50 -13.21
C TYR A 152 -16.51 11.48 -11.83
N VAL A 153 -15.93 12.62 -11.44
CA VAL A 153 -15.39 12.83 -10.10
C VAL A 153 -16.32 13.79 -9.38
N GLU A 154 -16.97 13.31 -8.32
CA GLU A 154 -17.94 14.10 -7.57
C GLU A 154 -17.66 14.01 -6.07
N LEU A 155 -17.96 15.06 -5.32
CA LEU A 155 -17.84 15.04 -3.86
C LEU A 155 -19.11 14.46 -3.23
N ARG A 156 -18.95 13.66 -2.18
CA ARG A 156 -20.01 13.09 -1.34
C ARG A 156 -19.86 13.59 0.09
N GLY A 157 -20.99 14.00 0.69
CA GLY A 157 -21.03 14.51 2.05
C GLY A 157 -20.27 15.83 2.24
N THR A 158 -20.02 16.18 3.51
CA THR A 158 -19.13 17.28 3.89
C THR A 158 -17.80 16.64 4.29
N PRO A 159 -16.66 16.96 3.66
CA PRO A 159 -15.41 16.32 4.00
C PRO A 159 -15.06 16.69 5.45
N ALA A 160 -14.82 15.69 6.29
CA ALA A 160 -13.98 15.93 7.47
C ALA A 160 -12.64 16.46 6.95
N PRO A 161 -12.08 17.55 7.51
CA PRO A 161 -10.73 17.96 7.15
C PRO A 161 -9.81 16.76 7.38
N ALA A 162 -9.06 16.38 6.34
CA ALA A 162 -8.04 15.34 6.46
C ALA A 162 -7.00 15.83 7.47
N GLU A 163 -7.12 15.42 8.73
CA GLU A 163 -6.02 15.55 9.66
C GLU A 163 -4.88 14.67 9.14
N PRO A 164 -3.65 15.20 8.98
CA PRO A 164 -2.52 14.37 8.62
C PRO A 164 -2.40 13.29 9.70
N ALA A 165 -2.45 12.02 9.30
CA ALA A 165 -2.39 10.89 10.22
C ALA A 165 -1.20 11.08 11.16
N ARG A 166 -1.51 11.26 12.45
CA ARG A 166 -0.55 11.68 13.45
C ARG A 166 0.34 10.49 13.77
N LYS A 167 1.57 10.51 13.27
CA LYS A 167 2.56 9.46 13.53
C LYS A 167 3.14 9.65 14.93
N ASP A 168 2.48 9.04 15.92
CA ASP A 168 2.71 9.26 17.34
C ASP A 168 3.80 8.36 17.96
N TRP A 169 4.37 7.40 17.24
CA TRP A 169 5.38 6.48 17.75
C TRP A 169 6.63 6.48 16.88
N ALA A 170 7.80 6.67 17.49
CA ALA A 170 9.11 6.63 16.83
C ALA A 170 9.84 5.33 17.18
N VAL A 171 10.52 4.75 16.18
CA VAL A 171 11.52 3.70 16.42
C VAL A 171 12.90 4.32 16.37
N ILE A 172 13.63 4.17 17.47
CA ILE A 172 14.98 4.70 17.66
C ILE A 172 15.98 3.56 17.59
N ARG A 173 16.91 3.65 16.65
CA ARG A 173 18.08 2.77 16.57
C ARG A 173 19.21 3.34 17.42
N GLN A 174 19.83 2.51 18.24
CA GLN A 174 21.08 2.81 18.95
C GLN A 174 22.21 1.91 18.43
N ASP A 175 23.36 2.51 18.11
CA ASP A 175 24.56 1.77 17.73
C ASP A 175 25.41 1.33 18.94
N GLU A 176 26.49 0.57 18.68
CA GLU A 176 27.43 0.08 19.71
C GLU A 176 28.17 1.20 20.46
N TYR A 177 28.17 2.43 19.93
CA TYR A 177 28.77 3.62 20.54
C TYR A 177 27.75 4.50 21.28
N GLY A 178 26.47 4.10 21.29
CA GLY A 178 25.38 4.81 21.94
C GLY A 178 24.75 5.93 21.11
N HIS A 179 25.07 6.06 19.82
CA HIS A 179 24.40 7.05 18.97
C HIS A 179 22.99 6.62 18.63
N ARG A 180 22.04 7.52 18.88
CA ARG A 180 20.61 7.30 18.67
C ARG A 180 20.14 7.99 17.40
N ALA A 181 19.41 7.28 16.56
CA ALA A 181 18.80 7.82 15.34
C ALA A 181 17.37 7.31 15.19
N GLU A 182 16.45 8.22 14.87
CA GLU A 182 15.09 7.85 14.47
C GLU A 182 15.13 7.17 13.10
N VAL A 183 14.61 5.95 13.01
CA VAL A 183 14.62 5.16 11.78
C VAL A 183 13.23 4.99 11.17
N ALA A 184 12.17 5.14 11.97
CA ALA A 184 10.78 5.07 11.52
C ALA A 184 9.85 5.89 12.44
N ARG A 185 8.70 6.31 11.89
CA ARG A 185 7.55 6.82 12.64
C ARG A 185 6.27 6.11 12.21
N LEU A 186 5.51 5.64 13.19
CA LEU A 186 4.30 4.84 13.01
C LEU A 186 3.15 5.41 13.84
N GLU A 187 1.93 5.08 13.41
CA GLU A 187 0.69 5.54 14.03
C GLU A 187 0.32 4.74 15.29
N SER A 188 0.84 3.50 15.41
CA SER A 188 0.55 2.63 16.55
C SER A 188 1.83 2.13 17.22
N GLU A 189 1.76 2.00 18.54
CA GLU A 189 2.82 1.40 19.38
C GLU A 189 3.10 -0.04 18.96
N ALA A 190 2.04 -0.82 18.73
CA ALA A 190 2.14 -2.21 18.31
C ALA A 190 2.88 -2.36 16.97
N GLY A 191 2.63 -1.46 16.01
CA GLY A 191 3.37 -1.41 14.76
C GLY A 191 4.84 -1.05 14.97
N ALA A 192 5.13 -0.11 15.87
CA ALA A 192 6.50 0.29 16.19
C ALA A 192 7.29 -0.82 16.91
N LEU A 193 6.65 -1.55 17.84
CA LEU A 193 7.26 -2.69 18.52
C LEU A 193 7.54 -3.84 17.55
N ALA A 194 6.57 -4.21 16.71
CA ALA A 194 6.78 -5.22 15.68
C ALA A 194 7.89 -4.84 14.69
N PHE A 195 8.04 -3.55 14.38
CA PHE A 195 9.14 -3.03 13.56
C PHE A 195 10.48 -3.21 14.27
N ALA A 196 10.59 -2.83 15.54
CA ALA A 196 11.81 -2.96 16.33
C ALA A 196 12.25 -4.42 16.46
N ASP A 197 11.34 -5.31 16.85
CA ASP A 197 11.60 -6.76 16.99
C ASP A 197 12.09 -7.39 15.69
N ALA A 198 11.48 -7.01 14.56
CA ALA A 198 11.88 -7.53 13.26
C ALA A 198 13.33 -7.12 12.91
N TYR A 199 13.74 -5.89 13.26
CA TYR A 199 15.08 -5.39 12.99
C TYR A 199 16.13 -5.94 13.94
N GLU A 200 15.78 -6.19 15.22
CA GLU A 200 16.67 -6.90 16.15
C GLU A 200 16.93 -8.35 15.72
N ALA A 201 15.95 -9.00 15.09
CA ALA A 201 16.09 -10.35 14.56
C ALA A 201 16.96 -10.45 13.29
N ASP A 202 17.41 -9.33 12.69
CA ASP A 202 18.32 -9.37 11.52
C ASP A 202 19.79 -9.50 11.99
N PRO A 203 20.47 -10.62 11.71
CA PRO A 203 21.82 -10.92 12.24
C PRO A 203 22.93 -10.02 11.71
N ARG A 204 22.63 -9.01 10.89
CA ARG A 204 23.62 -8.18 10.20
C ARG A 204 24.07 -6.94 10.98
N HIS A 205 23.46 -6.61 12.13
CA HIS A 205 23.74 -5.36 12.83
C HIS A 205 23.90 -5.47 14.35
N LYS A 206 25.02 -4.95 14.89
CA LYS A 206 25.23 -4.70 16.33
C LYS A 206 24.45 -3.44 16.76
N GLN A 207 23.14 -3.52 16.76
CA GLN A 207 22.25 -2.39 17.03
C GLN A 207 21.12 -2.83 17.93
N THR A 208 20.63 -1.91 18.76
CA THR A 208 19.47 -2.11 19.62
C THR A 208 18.37 -1.14 19.19
N TYR A 209 17.12 -1.58 19.23
CA TYR A 209 15.99 -0.77 18.76
C TYR A 209 15.04 -0.47 19.93
N PHE A 210 14.54 0.76 19.97
CA PHE A 210 13.65 1.25 21.03
C PHE A 210 12.41 1.87 20.40
N VAL A 211 11.27 1.74 21.08
CA VAL A 211 10.02 2.40 20.71
C VAL A 211 9.74 3.51 21.69
N GLU A 212 9.51 4.72 21.17
CA GLU A 212 9.26 5.90 21.99
C GLU A 212 8.06 6.70 21.44
N PRO A 213 7.23 7.30 22.30
CA PRO A 213 6.20 8.22 21.85
C PRO A 213 6.84 9.49 21.28
N VAL A 214 6.33 9.94 20.14
CA VAL A 214 6.69 11.22 19.54
C VAL A 214 6.07 12.33 20.38
N ALA A 215 6.93 13.19 20.96
CA ALA A 215 6.45 14.36 21.68
C ALA A 215 5.53 15.22 20.79
N SER A 216 4.34 15.52 21.32
CA SER A 216 3.43 16.49 20.71
C SER A 216 4.18 17.80 20.51
N ARG A 217 4.28 18.32 19.29
CA ARG A 217 4.67 19.72 19.12
C ARG A 217 3.58 20.57 19.76
N SER A 218 3.89 21.14 20.93
CA SER A 218 3.11 22.17 21.63
C SER A 218 2.96 23.42 20.78
#